data_AF-A0A8I1PB97-F1
#
_entry.id   AF-A0A8I1PB97-F1
#
_cell.length_a   1.000
_cell.length_b   1.000
_cell.length_c   1.000
_cell.angle_alpha   90.00
_cell.angle_beta   90.00
_cell.angle_gamma   90.00
#
_symmetry.space_group_name_H-M   'P 1'
#
loop_
_entity.id
_entity.type
_entity.pdbx_description
1 polymer ?
#
loop_
_entity_poly.entity_id
_entity_poly.type
_entity_poly.pdbx_seq_one_letter_code
_entity_poly.pdbx_strand_id
1 'polypeptide(L)'
;MLFTGTMPGVEGHVGYLAGRYRNGALSDVWTDVSRCAERTFTAWAAGCSCGWYGPLQPLTTVGQYGARRQWAGEHIPAVLAGVSAPATSTTVAAG
;
A
#
# COMPACT_ATOMS: atom_id res chain seq x y z
N MET A 1 -11.48 0.27 2.61
CA MET A 1 -11.35 1.74 2.39
C MET A 1 -10.15 2.00 1.49
N LEU A 2 -10.37 2.67 0.37
CA LEU A 2 -9.32 3.09 -0.56
C LEU A 2 -8.76 4.45 -0.14
N PHE A 3 -7.47 4.64 -0.34
CA PHE A 3 -6.75 5.89 -0.15
C PHE A 3 -6.25 6.32 -1.53
N THR A 4 -6.97 7.23 -2.18
CA THR A 4 -6.51 7.81 -3.44
C THR A 4 -5.99 9.21 -3.18
N GLY A 5 -4.74 9.47 -3.56
CA GLY A 5 -4.28 10.83 -3.84
C GLY A 5 -4.47 11.09 -5.33
N THR A 6 -5.22 12.12 -5.71
CA THR A 6 -5.30 12.61 -7.09
C THR A 6 -4.07 13.46 -7.40
N MET A 7 -2.88 12.90 -7.22
CA MET A 7 -1.62 13.58 -7.49
C MET A 7 -1.08 13.12 -8.85
N PRO A 8 -0.64 14.03 -9.72
CA PRO A 8 0.09 13.66 -10.93
C PRO A 8 1.38 12.91 -10.58
N GLY A 9 1.72 11.85 -11.32
CA GLY A 9 2.96 11.07 -11.12
C GLY A 9 2.82 9.86 -10.18
N VAL A 10 1.61 9.55 -9.70
CA VAL A 10 1.31 8.34 -8.91
C VAL A 10 0.24 7.47 -9.57
N GLU A 11 0.08 7.59 -10.89
CA GLU A 11 -0.84 6.79 -11.69
C GLU A 11 -0.55 5.30 -11.47
N GLY A 12 -1.59 4.51 -11.18
CA GLY A 12 -1.43 3.08 -10.86
C GLY A 12 -1.07 2.76 -9.41
N HIS A 13 -0.84 3.77 -8.56
CA HIS A 13 -0.64 3.60 -7.12
C HIS A 13 -1.89 3.99 -6.33
N VAL A 14 -2.83 3.05 -6.22
CA VAL A 14 -4.02 3.19 -5.39
C VAL A 14 -3.73 2.59 -4.02
N GLY A 15 -3.74 3.41 -2.98
CA GLY A 15 -3.59 2.96 -1.60
C GLY A 15 -4.86 2.28 -1.09
N TYR A 16 -4.72 1.32 -0.19
CA TYR A 16 -5.85 0.70 0.52
C TYR A 16 -5.43 0.22 1.91
N LEU A 17 -6.44 0.03 2.77
CA LEU A 17 -6.24 -0.57 4.08
C LEU A 17 -6.31 -2.09 3.97
N ALA A 18 -5.18 -2.77 4.15
CA ALA A 18 -5.12 -4.22 4.17
C ALA A 18 -5.31 -4.75 5.60
N GLY A 19 -6.22 -5.70 5.79
CA GLY A 19 -6.39 -6.42 7.04
C GLY A 19 -5.52 -7.68 7.06
N ARG A 20 -4.81 -7.92 8.16
CA ARG A 20 -4.01 -9.13 8.35
C ARG A 20 -4.85 -10.27 8.92
N TYR A 21 -5.01 -11.35 8.16
CA TYR A 21 -5.64 -12.58 8.61
C TYR A 21 -4.78 -13.32 9.65
N ARG A 22 -5.39 -14.27 10.37
CA ARG A 22 -4.70 -15.06 11.41
C ARG A 22 -3.56 -15.92 10.87
N ASN A 23 -3.66 -16.37 9.62
CA ASN A 23 -2.62 -17.11 8.93
C ASN A 23 -1.46 -16.21 8.43
N GLY A 24 -1.53 -14.90 8.68
CA GLY A 24 -0.50 -13.94 8.28
C GLY A 24 -0.69 -13.32 6.90
N ALA A 25 -1.61 -13.83 6.08
CA ALA A 25 -1.93 -13.22 4.80
C ALA A 25 -2.55 -11.82 4.98
N LEU A 26 -2.40 -10.97 3.97
CA LEU A 26 -3.01 -9.65 3.91
C LEU A 26 -4.18 -9.68 2.92
N SER A 27 -5.26 -8.98 3.25
CA SER A 27 -6.33 -8.72 2.30
C SER A 27 -5.85 -7.83 1.16
N ASP A 28 -6.55 -7.89 0.03
CA ASP A 28 -6.20 -7.15 -1.18
C ASP A 28 -7.00 -5.84 -1.34
N VAL A 29 -6.76 -5.16 -2.47
CA VAL A 29 -7.39 -3.89 -2.84
C VAL A 29 -8.91 -3.99 -3.03
N TRP A 30 -9.42 -5.18 -3.34
CA TRP A 30 -10.85 -5.42 -3.58
C TRP A 30 -11.61 -5.72 -2.30
N THR A 31 -10.89 -5.93 -1.19
CA THR A 31 -11.49 -6.24 0.10
C THR A 31 -12.00 -4.97 0.79
N ASP A 32 -13.32 -4.85 0.93
CA ASP A 32 -13.92 -3.85 1.82
C ASP A 32 -13.86 -4.33 3.28
N VAL A 33 -12.75 -4.00 3.95
CA VAL A 33 -12.50 -4.36 5.36
C VAL A 33 -13.57 -3.87 6.34
N SER A 34 -14.40 -2.89 5.97
CA SER A 34 -15.51 -2.41 6.81
C SER A 34 -16.72 -3.34 6.80
N ARG A 35 -16.82 -4.23 5.81
CA ARG A 35 -17.90 -5.22 5.66
C ARG A 35 -17.51 -6.60 6.15
N CYS A 36 -16.25 -6.81 6.50
CA CYS A 36 -15.79 -8.08 7.06
C CYS A 36 -16.33 -8.26 8.48
N ALA A 37 -16.62 -9.51 8.85
CA ALA A 37 -17.07 -9.84 10.20
C ALA A 37 -16.06 -9.39 11.26
N GLU A 38 -16.55 -9.06 12.46
CA GLU A 38 -15.69 -8.72 13.58
C GLU A 38 -14.63 -9.80 13.82
N ARG A 39 -13.42 -9.39 14.25
CA ARG A 39 -12.29 -10.28 14.56
C ARG A 39 -11.75 -11.10 13.38
N THR A 40 -12.15 -10.78 12.14
CA THR A 40 -11.54 -11.35 10.91
C THR A 40 -10.05 -11.03 10.83
N PHE A 41 -9.67 -9.81 11.21
CA PHE A 41 -8.31 -9.31 11.13
C PHE A 41 -7.63 -9.27 12.49
N THR A 42 -6.30 -9.31 12.46
CA THR A 42 -5.40 -9.31 13.62
C THR A 42 -4.52 -8.06 13.70
N ALA A 43 -4.38 -7.34 12.59
CA ALA A 43 -3.61 -6.11 12.45
C ALA A 43 -4.04 -5.38 11.16
N TRP A 44 -3.59 -4.15 11.00
CA TRP A 44 -3.72 -3.36 9.78
C TRP A 44 -2.38 -3.22 9.07
N ALA A 45 -2.39 -3.09 7.75
CA ALA A 45 -1.23 -2.69 6.97
C ALA A 45 -1.65 -1.67 5.91
N ALA A 46 -0.70 -0.83 5.53
CA ALA A 46 -0.82 -0.07 4.30
C ALA A 46 -0.64 -1.02 3.11
N GLY A 47 -1.54 -0.99 2.14
CA GLY A 47 -1.39 -1.71 0.87
C GLY A 47 -1.44 -0.76 -0.32
N CYS A 48 -0.77 -1.12 -1.41
CA CYS A 48 -0.87 -0.41 -2.68
C CYS A 48 -1.16 -1.39 -3.83
N SER A 49 -1.94 -0.95 -4.83
CA SER A 49 -2.28 -1.75 -6.02
C SER A 49 -1.06 -2.26 -6.81
N CYS A 50 0.10 -1.65 -6.62
CA CYS A 50 1.37 -2.11 -7.20
C CYS A 50 2.02 -3.30 -6.46
N GLY A 51 1.39 -3.81 -5.39
CA GLY A 51 1.89 -4.94 -4.59
C GLY A 51 2.74 -4.53 -3.37
N TRP A 52 2.96 -3.24 -3.13
CA TRP A 52 3.67 -2.78 -1.95
C TRP A 52 2.81 -2.89 -0.68
N TYR A 53 3.45 -3.28 0.43
CA TYR A 53 2.85 -3.29 1.76
C TYR A 53 3.76 -2.61 2.78
N GLY A 54 3.16 -1.83 3.67
CA GLY A 54 3.84 -1.22 4.80
C GLY A 54 3.87 -2.12 6.04
N PRO A 55 4.71 -1.79 7.03
CA PRO A 55 4.70 -2.37 8.37
C PRO A 55 3.30 -2.53 9.00
N LEU A 56 3.17 -3.55 9.85
CA LEU A 56 1.92 -3.79 10.55
C LEU A 56 1.64 -2.72 11.60
N GLN A 57 0.39 -2.29 11.65
CA GLN A 57 -0.18 -1.39 12.64
C GLN A 57 -1.15 -2.17 13.55
N PRO A 58 -1.31 -1.75 14.82
CA PRO A 58 -2.23 -2.40 15.75
C PRO A 58 -3.67 -2.44 15.20
N LEU A 59 -4.45 -3.47 15.58
CA LEU A 59 -5.87 -3.60 15.20
C LEU A 59 -6.75 -2.60 15.97
N THR A 60 -6.56 -1.32 15.71
CA THR A 60 -7.30 -0.19 16.32
C THR A 60 -7.59 0.85 15.25
N THR A 61 -8.52 1.77 15.53
CA THR A 61 -8.80 2.91 14.64
C THR A 61 -7.55 3.77 14.42
N VAL A 62 -6.74 3.96 15.46
CA VAL A 62 -5.45 4.66 15.35
C VAL A 62 -4.50 3.94 14.40
N GLY A 63 -4.45 2.60 14.46
CA GLY A 63 -3.66 1.80 13.52
C GLY A 63 -4.14 1.91 12.07
N GLN A 64 -5.45 2.04 11.83
CA GLN A 64 -5.97 2.31 10.48
C GLN A 64 -5.46 3.66 9.94
N TYR A 65 -5.51 4.71 10.76
CA TYR A 65 -4.96 6.01 10.39
C TYR A 65 -3.44 5.98 10.23
N GLY A 66 -2.74 5.20 11.06
CA GLY A 66 -1.31 4.95 10.94
C GLY A 66 -0.95 4.34 9.58
N ALA A 67 -1.64 3.27 9.19
CA ALA A 67 -1.46 2.62 7.89
C ALA A 67 -1.72 3.58 6.72
N ARG A 68 -2.76 4.40 6.81
CA ARG A 68 -3.04 5.43 5.79
C ARG A 68 -1.91 6.45 5.67
N ARG A 69 -1.40 6.95 6.80
CA ARG A 69 -0.30 7.92 6.83
C ARG A 69 1.00 7.31 6.32
N GLN A 70 1.26 6.05 6.64
CA GLN A 70 2.41 5.31 6.16
C GLN A 70 2.43 5.16 4.64
N TRP A 71 1.29 4.81 4.02
CA TRP A 71 1.20 4.80 2.55
C TRP A 71 1.55 6.17 1.95
N ALA A 72 0.98 7.25 2.49
CA ALA A 72 1.20 8.61 2.01
C ALA A 72 2.61 9.16 2.29
N GLY A 73 3.23 8.76 3.40
CA GLY A 73 4.51 9.31 3.88
C GLY A 73 5.73 8.47 3.52
N GLU A 74 5.56 7.19 3.19
CA GLU A 74 6.67 6.29 2.88
C GLU A 74 6.61 5.84 1.41
N HIS A 75 5.47 5.28 0.99
CA HIS A 75 5.34 4.70 -0.34
C HIS A 75 5.29 5.77 -1.44
N ILE A 76 4.39 6.75 -1.31
CA ILE A 76 4.22 7.79 -2.34
C ILE A 76 5.51 8.59 -2.59
N PRO A 77 6.26 9.07 -1.57
CA PRO A 77 7.52 9.77 -1.82
C PRO A 77 8.56 8.92 -2.54
N ALA A 78 8.63 7.62 -2.24
CA ALA A 78 9.53 6.70 -2.93
C ALA A 78 9.16 6.52 -4.41
N VAL A 79 7.86 6.41 -4.72
CA VAL A 79 7.36 6.36 -6.11
C VAL A 79 7.75 7.64 -6.87
N LEU A 80 7.47 8.81 -6.29
CA LEU A 80 7.78 10.09 -6.93
C LEU A 80 9.28 10.29 -7.16
N ALA A 81 10.12 9.85 -6.22
CA ALA A 81 11.57 9.84 -6.39
C ALA A 81 12.03 8.89 -7.50
N GLY A 82 11.41 7.71 -7.61
CA GLY A 82 11.69 6.72 -8.66
C GLY A 82 11.27 7.16 -10.06
N VAL A 83 10.16 7.89 -10.18
CA VAL A 83 9.71 8.52 -11.44
C VAL A 83 10.66 9.63 -11.88
N SER A 84 11.34 10.29 -10.93
CA SER A 84 12.26 11.39 -11.20
C SER A 84 13.67 10.93 -11.60
N ALA A 85 14.01 9.66 -11.36
CA ALA A 85 15.28 9.09 -11.82
C ALA A 85 15.15 8.70 -13.31
N PRO A 86 16.04 9.16 -14.21
CA PRO A 86 16.02 8.67 -15.58
C PRO A 86 16.22 7.16 -15.57
N ALA A 87 15.32 6.42 -16.23
CA ALA A 87 15.47 4.99 -16.41
C ALA A 87 16.78 4.72 -17.16
N THR A 88 17.81 4.27 -16.43
CA THR A 88 19.03 3.76 -17.04
C THR A 88 18.66 2.46 -17.75
N SER A 89 18.22 2.58 -19.00
CA SER A 89 18.03 1.44 -19.88
C SER A 89 19.42 0.91 -20.21
N THR A 90 19.88 -0.08 -19.44
CA THR A 90 21.07 -0.84 -19.81
C THR A 90 20.69 -1.74 -20.98
N THR A 91 20.81 -1.21 -22.20
CA THR A 91 20.83 -2.03 -23.41
C THR A 91 22.07 -2.92 -23.32
N VAL A 92 21.88 -4.19 -22.98
CA VAL A 92 22.94 -5.20 -23.14
C VAL A 92 23.09 -5.43 -24.64
N ALA A 93 24.13 -4.85 -25.22
CA ALA A 93 24.57 -5.19 -26.57
C ALA A 93 25.12 -6.62 -26.54
N ALA A 94 24.45 -7.53 -27.25
CA ALA A 94 25.00 -8.85 -27.55
C ALA A 94 26.13 -8.68 -28.56
N GLY A 95 27.32 -9.17 -28.21
CA GLY A 95 28.48 -9.34 -29.07
C GLY A 95 29.08 -10.72 -28.83
#